data_AF-A0A7W1QF09-F1
#
_entry.id   AF-A0A7W1QF09-F1
#
_cell.length_a   1.000
_cell.length_b   1.000
_cell.length_c   1.000
_cell.angle_alpha   90.00
_cell.angle_beta   90.00
_cell.angle_gamma   90.00
#
_symmetry.space_group_name_H-M   'P 1'
#
loop_
_entity.id
_entity.type
_entity.pdbx_description
1 polymer ?
#
loop_
_entity_poly.entity_id
_entity_poly.type
_entity_poly.pdbx_seq_one_letter_code
_entity_poly.pdbx_strand_id
1 'polypeptide(L)'
;MRARQRCDPDLAAAKAGRYRSGQWPSADTVRNHFGSFGAAIEAAGLHPRPGGADVRWTDEAILEALRDIAYEQGSPPRPENLDDPSEELPGVEVVVLRFGTWQEAIAAAGLEGE
;
A
#
# COMPACT_ATOMS: atom_id res chain seq x y z
N MET A 1 28.65 2.80 -0.02
CA MET A 1 28.10 2.97 1.34
C MET A 1 27.20 4.20 1.33
N ARG A 2 25.87 4.04 1.39
CA ARG A 2 24.93 5.19 1.39
C ARG A 2 24.75 5.69 2.83
N ALA A 3 25.17 6.93 3.09
CA ALA A 3 25.01 7.59 4.38
C ALA A 3 23.52 7.77 4.68
N ARG A 4 23.05 7.20 5.81
CA ARG A 4 21.74 7.51 6.36
C ARG A 4 21.75 8.98 6.75
N GLN A 5 21.01 9.81 6.02
CA GLN A 5 20.76 11.21 6.34
C GLN A 5 20.32 11.30 7.81
N ARG A 6 21.19 11.79 8.70
CA ARG A 6 20.80 12.10 10.08
C ARG A 6 19.83 13.28 9.96
N CYS A 7 18.60 13.06 10.39
CA CYS A 7 17.55 14.07 10.34
C CYS A 7 17.97 15.24 11.23
N ASP A 8 18.15 16.44 10.66
CA ASP A 8 18.51 17.64 11.39
C ASP A 8 17.43 18.00 12.42
N PRO A 9 17.76 18.06 13.73
CA PRO A 9 16.79 18.28 14.79
C PRO A 9 16.16 19.68 14.76
N ASP A 10 16.88 20.66 14.20
CA ASP A 10 16.41 22.04 14.04
C ASP A 10 15.26 22.15 13.03
N LEU A 11 15.35 21.40 11.92
CA LEU A 11 14.29 21.32 10.92
C LEU A 11 13.02 20.66 11.49
N ALA A 12 13.16 19.70 12.40
CA ALA A 12 12.04 19.06 13.07
C ALA A 12 11.32 20.02 14.06
N ALA A 13 12.08 20.81 14.81
CA ALA A 13 11.53 21.83 15.71
C ALA A 13 10.79 22.93 14.95
N ALA A 14 11.35 23.40 13.83
CA ALA A 14 10.71 24.38 12.95
C ALA A 14 9.39 23.85 12.34
N LYS A 15 9.37 22.59 11.88
CA LYS A 15 8.14 21.93 11.38
C LYS A 15 7.05 21.86 12.46
N ALA A 16 7.41 21.49 13.68
CA ALA A 16 6.47 21.41 14.80
C ALA A 16 5.92 22.78 15.22
N GLY A 17 6.72 23.85 15.12
CA GLY A 17 6.28 25.23 15.37
C GLY A 17 5.25 25.72 14.35
N ARG A 18 5.45 25.41 13.06
CA ARG A 18 4.50 25.78 11.99
C ARG A 18 3.19 24.99 12.06
N TYR A 19 3.24 23.70 12.42
CA TYR A 19 2.03 22.90 12.63
C TYR A 19 1.17 23.48 13.76
N ARG A 20 1.79 23.86 14.88
CA ARG A 20 1.09 24.45 16.05
C ARG A 20 0.50 25.83 15.81
N SER A 21 1.00 26.57 14.83
CA SER A 21 0.51 27.91 14.48
C SER A 21 -0.63 27.88 13.44
N GLY A 22 -1.07 26.69 13.00
CA GLY A 22 -2.22 26.55 12.09
C GLY A 22 -1.93 27.00 10.65
N GLN A 23 -0.67 27.31 10.31
CA GLN A 23 -0.30 27.68 8.95
C GLN A 23 -0.18 26.49 7.99
N TRP A 24 -0.43 25.26 8.48
CA TRP A 24 -0.41 24.06 7.65
C TRP A 24 -1.80 23.79 7.12
N PRO A 25 -1.95 23.53 5.81
CA PRO A 25 -3.22 23.07 5.27
C PRO A 25 -3.60 21.75 5.97
N SER A 26 -4.89 21.63 6.30
CA SER A 26 -5.43 20.37 6.83
C SER A 26 -5.24 19.24 5.82
N ALA A 27 -5.16 17.99 6.31
CA ALA A 27 -5.07 16.82 5.42
C ALA A 27 -6.24 16.75 4.42
N ASP A 28 -7.39 17.32 4.78
CA ASP A 28 -8.55 17.47 3.91
C ASP A 28 -8.32 18.49 2.79
N THR A 29 -7.78 19.67 3.12
CA THR A 29 -7.39 20.69 2.14
C THR A 29 -6.35 20.17 1.14
N VAL A 30 -5.37 19.40 1.63
CA VAL A 30 -4.35 18.77 0.76
C VAL A 30 -4.99 17.73 -0.16
N ARG A 31 -5.87 16.86 0.36
CA ARG A 31 -6.58 15.87 -0.46
C ARG A 31 -7.51 16.53 -1.49
N ASN A 32 -8.22 17.59 -1.14
CA ASN A 32 -9.15 18.25 -2.05
C ASN A 32 -8.42 19.04 -3.16
N HIS A 33 -7.22 19.56 -2.87
CA HIS A 33 -6.45 20.35 -3.85
C HIS A 33 -5.62 19.47 -4.78
N PHE A 34 -5.01 18.40 -4.26
CA PHE A 34 -4.13 17.51 -5.02
C PHE A 34 -4.79 16.18 -5.40
N GLY A 35 -6.03 15.94 -5.00
CA GLY A 35 -6.76 14.69 -5.19
C GLY A 35 -6.36 13.58 -4.21
N SER A 36 -5.07 13.47 -3.88
CA SER A 36 -4.54 12.45 -2.95
C SER A 36 -3.25 12.90 -2.29
N PHE A 37 -2.95 12.33 -1.12
CA PHE A 37 -1.73 12.66 -0.40
C PHE A 37 -0.47 12.22 -1.18
N GLY A 38 -0.53 11.08 -1.90
CA GLY A 38 0.53 10.64 -2.81
C GLY A 38 0.83 11.67 -3.90
N ALA A 39 -0.21 12.14 -4.60
CA ALA A 39 -0.10 13.18 -5.63
C ALA A 39 0.45 14.51 -5.09
N ALA A 40 0.12 14.89 -3.84
CA ALA A 40 0.68 16.07 -3.19
C ALA A 40 2.19 15.93 -2.93
N ILE A 41 2.66 14.73 -2.62
CA ILE A 41 4.09 14.44 -2.41
C ILE A 41 4.83 14.41 -3.76
N GLU A 42 4.24 13.83 -4.81
CA GLU A 42 4.77 13.89 -6.18
C GLU A 42 4.88 15.34 -6.69
N ALA A 43 3.84 16.15 -6.47
CA ALA A 43 3.84 17.56 -6.83
C ALA A 43 4.92 18.37 -6.09
N ALA A 44 5.33 17.92 -4.91
CA ALA A 44 6.44 18.49 -4.14
C ALA A 44 7.82 18.04 -4.64
N GLY A 45 7.91 17.26 -5.73
CA GLY A 45 9.14 16.70 -6.26
C GLY A 45 9.74 15.62 -5.35
N LEU A 46 8.94 15.09 -4.44
CA LEU A 46 9.32 14.01 -3.54
C LEU A 46 8.68 12.71 -4.04
N HIS A 47 9.40 11.60 -3.90
CA HIS A 47 8.77 10.32 -4.15
C HIS A 47 7.76 10.06 -3.03
N PRO A 48 6.46 9.87 -3.33
CA PRO A 48 5.51 9.40 -2.35
C PRO A 48 6.08 8.10 -1.81
N ARG A 49 6.38 8.08 -0.50
CA ARG A 49 6.55 6.80 0.17
C ARG A 49 5.21 6.11 0.00
N PRO A 50 5.13 4.93 -0.65
CA PRO A 50 3.86 4.25 -0.72
C PRO A 50 3.45 4.02 0.74
N GLY A 51 2.31 4.59 1.13
CA GLY A 51 1.93 4.72 2.52
C GLY A 51 0.98 3.58 2.86
N GLY A 52 1.38 2.73 3.82
CA GLY A 52 0.51 1.77 4.53
C GLY A 52 -0.05 0.63 3.68
N ALA A 53 0.39 -0.62 3.93
CA ALA A 53 0.00 -1.88 3.23
C ALA A 53 0.28 -1.92 1.70
N ASP A 54 0.19 -0.78 1.03
CA ASP A 54 0.24 -0.54 -0.41
C ASP A 54 1.63 -0.74 -1.04
N VAL A 55 2.71 -0.63 -0.25
CA VAL A 55 4.09 -0.91 -0.73
C VAL A 55 4.33 -2.42 -0.87
N ARG A 56 3.75 -3.20 0.06
CA ARG A 56 4.09 -4.61 0.21
C ARG A 56 3.23 -5.48 -0.70
N TRP A 57 1.98 -5.10 -0.85
CA TRP A 57 0.99 -5.83 -1.63
C TRP A 57 0.63 -5.04 -2.89
N THR A 58 1.57 -5.03 -3.85
CA THR A 58 1.23 -4.64 -5.23
C THR A 58 0.28 -5.66 -5.82
N ASP A 59 -0.44 -5.28 -6.87
CA ASP A 59 -1.26 -6.23 -7.63
C ASP A 59 -0.44 -7.46 -8.05
N GLU A 60 0.74 -7.27 -8.63
CA GLU A 60 1.68 -8.36 -8.95
C GLU A 60 2.02 -9.26 -7.75
N ALA A 61 2.36 -8.69 -6.59
CA ALA A 61 2.73 -9.46 -5.39
C ALA A 61 1.54 -10.26 -4.84
N ILE A 62 0.34 -9.71 -4.90
CA ILE A 62 -0.89 -10.41 -4.51
C ILE A 62 -1.15 -11.58 -5.46
N LEU A 63 -1.02 -11.36 -6.77
CA LEU A 63 -1.23 -12.41 -7.77
C LEU A 63 -0.19 -13.53 -7.65
N GLU A 64 1.07 -13.19 -7.36
CA GLU A 64 2.12 -14.17 -7.10
C GLU A 64 1.81 -15.01 -5.86
N ALA A 65 1.42 -14.38 -4.75
CA ALA A 65 1.01 -15.10 -3.54
C ALA A 65 -0.18 -16.04 -3.79
N LEU A 66 -1.19 -15.60 -4.55
CA LEU A 66 -2.33 -16.45 -4.91
C LEU A 66 -1.89 -17.66 -5.76
N ARG A 67 -0.97 -17.47 -6.70
CA ARG A 67 -0.43 -18.55 -7.54
C ARG A 67 0.42 -19.53 -6.74
N ASP A 68 1.20 -19.05 -5.78
CA ASP A 68 2.03 -19.89 -4.92
C ASP A 68 1.16 -20.81 -4.07
N ILE A 69 0.12 -20.26 -3.42
CA ILE A 69 -0.86 -21.05 -2.66
C ILE A 69 -1.57 -22.07 -3.57
N ALA A 70 -1.90 -21.67 -4.80
CA ALA A 70 -2.53 -22.56 -5.77
C ALA A 70 -1.62 -23.73 -6.16
N TYR A 71 -0.32 -23.45 -6.30
CA TYR A 71 0.71 -24.43 -6.64
C TYR A 71 0.94 -25.40 -5.48
N GLU A 72 1.03 -24.90 -4.25
CA GLU A 72 1.20 -25.74 -3.05
C GLU A 72 0.01 -26.67 -2.82
N GLN A 73 -1.22 -26.18 -3.03
CA GLN A 73 -2.43 -26.98 -2.82
C GLN A 73 -2.88 -27.77 -4.05
N GLY A 74 -2.36 -27.45 -5.24
CA GLY A 74 -2.84 -28.01 -6.51
C GLY A 74 -4.31 -27.66 -6.81
N SER A 75 -4.82 -26.56 -6.25
CA SER A 75 -6.22 -26.11 -6.36
C SER A 75 -6.31 -24.60 -6.17
N PRO A 76 -7.32 -23.93 -6.77
CA PRO A 76 -7.44 -22.48 -6.67
C PRO A 76 -7.58 -22.03 -5.21
N PRO A 77 -6.87 -20.96 -4.80
CA PRO A 77 -6.85 -20.51 -3.42
C PRO A 77 -8.23 -20.01 -3.03
N ARG A 78 -8.64 -20.38 -1.83
CA ARG A 78 -9.88 -19.93 -1.19
C ARG A 78 -9.58 -18.80 -0.20
N PRO A 79 -10.53 -17.91 0.10
CA PRO A 79 -10.32 -16.82 1.05
C PRO A 79 -9.89 -17.31 2.44
N GLU A 80 -10.35 -18.49 2.87
CA GLU A 80 -9.91 -19.16 4.11
C GLU A 80 -8.40 -19.42 4.20
N ASN A 81 -7.68 -19.47 3.07
CA ASN A 81 -6.22 -19.64 3.07
C ASN A 81 -5.47 -18.34 3.43
N LEU A 82 -6.15 -17.19 3.32
CA LEU A 82 -5.60 -15.87 3.62
C LEU A 82 -6.24 -15.28 4.89
N ASP A 83 -6.87 -16.13 5.70
CA ASP A 83 -7.49 -15.74 6.98
C ASP A 83 -6.45 -15.40 8.05
N ASP A 84 -5.25 -15.99 7.95
CA ASP A 84 -4.08 -15.67 8.77
C ASP A 84 -3.06 -14.83 7.95
N PRO A 85 -3.24 -13.49 7.87
CA PRO A 85 -2.32 -12.63 7.14
C PRO A 85 -0.97 -12.60 7.84
N SER A 86 0.07 -12.95 7.09
CA SER A 86 1.45 -12.95 7.55
C SER A 86 2.28 -11.94 6.78
N GLU A 87 3.55 -11.79 7.16
CA GLU A 87 4.51 -11.00 6.39
C GLU A 87 4.65 -11.47 4.92
N GLU A 88 4.37 -12.74 4.65
CA GLU A 88 4.52 -13.37 3.34
C GLU A 88 3.17 -13.70 2.69
N LEU A 89 2.05 -13.38 3.34
CA LEU A 89 0.70 -13.64 2.86
C LEU A 89 -0.20 -12.40 2.96
N PRO A 90 -0.81 -11.95 1.85
CA PRO A 90 -1.79 -10.87 1.92
C PRO A 90 -3.02 -11.34 2.70
N GLY A 91 -3.69 -10.42 3.39
CA GLY A 91 -5.01 -10.71 3.96
C GLY A 91 -6.10 -10.63 2.89
N VAL A 92 -7.20 -11.36 3.07
CA VAL A 92 -8.37 -11.33 2.17
C VAL A 92 -8.84 -9.90 1.88
N GLU A 93 -8.85 -9.04 2.90
CA GLU A 93 -9.29 -7.64 2.76
C GLU A 93 -8.41 -6.84 1.80
N VAL A 94 -7.10 -7.09 1.77
CA VAL A 94 -6.16 -6.42 0.85
C VAL A 94 -6.45 -6.83 -0.60
N VAL A 95 -6.73 -8.12 -0.81
CA VAL A 95 -7.07 -8.67 -2.12
C VAL A 95 -8.38 -8.06 -2.63
N VAL A 96 -9.42 -8.05 -1.80
CA VAL A 96 -10.73 -7.50 -2.15
C VAL A 96 -10.66 -5.98 -2.37
N LEU A 97 -9.91 -5.25 -1.56
CA LEU A 97 -9.73 -3.80 -1.74
C LEU A 97 -9.04 -3.46 -3.07
N ARG A 98 -8.13 -4.30 -3.55
CA ARG A 98 -7.36 -4.08 -4.79
C ARG A 98 -8.09 -4.54 -6.05
N PHE A 99 -8.71 -5.71 -6.00
CA PHE A 99 -9.31 -6.35 -7.19
C PHE A 99 -10.84 -6.25 -7.21
N GLY A 100 -11.45 -5.66 -6.19
CA GLY A 100 -12.90 -5.53 -6.07
C GLY A 100 -13.54 -6.76 -5.43
N THR A 101 -13.33 -7.94 -6.01
CA THR A 101 -13.83 -9.22 -5.50
C THR A 101 -12.77 -10.31 -5.50
N TRP A 102 -12.98 -11.34 -4.67
CA TRP A 102 -12.10 -12.51 -4.65
C TRP A 102 -12.04 -13.19 -6.02
N GLN A 103 -13.19 -13.37 -6.68
CA GLN A 103 -13.24 -13.98 -8.00
C GLN A 103 -12.47 -13.18 -9.04
N GLU A 104 -12.55 -11.84 -9.01
CA GLU A 104 -11.74 -11.00 -9.89
C GLU A 104 -10.24 -11.16 -9.63
N ALA A 105 -9.82 -11.38 -8.38
CA ALA A 105 -8.43 -11.66 -8.07
C ALA A 105 -7.97 -13.04 -8.59
N ILE A 106 -8.80 -14.08 -8.49
CA ILE A 106 -8.51 -15.41 -9.05
C ILE A 106 -8.47 -15.37 -10.59
N ALA A 107 -9.38 -14.61 -11.20
CA ALA A 107 -9.40 -14.36 -12.64
C ALA A 107 -8.13 -13.62 -13.10
N ALA A 108 -7.75 -12.56 -12.39
CA ALA A 108 -6.51 -11.83 -12.64
C ALA A 108 -5.26 -12.70 -12.43
N ALA A 109 -5.32 -13.67 -11.51
CA ALA A 109 -4.23 -14.62 -11.28
C ALA A 109 -4.12 -15.67 -12.39
N GLY A 110 -5.14 -15.81 -13.24
CA GLY A 110 -5.21 -16.86 -14.27
C GLY A 110 -5.48 -18.23 -13.66
N LEU A 111 -6.15 -18.27 -12.50
CA LEU A 111 -6.45 -19.48 -11.73
C LEU A 111 -7.94 -19.89 -11.84
N GLU A 112 -8.75 -19.14 -12.60
CA GLU A 112 -10.11 -19.56 -12.94
C GLU A 112 -10.01 -20.77 -13.87
N GLY A 113 -10.52 -21.90 -13.39
CA GLY A 113 -10.57 -23.14 -14.16
C GLY A 113 -11.46 -23.01 -15.39
N GLU A 114 -11.02 -23.68 -16.47
CA GLU A 114 -11.85 -24.06 -17.63
C GLU A 114 -12.96 -25.04 -17.24
#